data_AF-A0A9D4R2V5-F1
#
_entry.id   AF-A0A9D4R2V5-F1
#
_cell.length_a   1.000
_cell.length_b   1.000
_cell.length_c   1.000
_cell.angle_alpha   90.00
_cell.angle_beta   90.00
_cell.angle_gamma   90.00
#
_symmetry.space_group_name_H-M   'P 1'
#
loop_
_entity.id
_entity.type
_entity.pdbx_description
1 polymer ?
#
loop_
_entity_poly.entity_id
_entity_poly.type
_entity_poly.pdbx_seq_one_letter_code
_entity_poly.pdbx_strand_id
1 'polypeptide(L)'
;MMKSKYIIDVDTGVDDAQALMLALSRPDVDVIAITCVSGNVPLDQVVLNTLKVLTVWERLDVSCTFLFTLALQFVVFRLIYLISTLS
;
A
#
# COMPACT_ATOMS: atom_id res chain seq x y z
N MET A 1 16.45 -16.24 -4.33
CA MET A 1 15.41 -16.43 -3.30
C MET A 1 14.07 -16.00 -3.90
N MET A 2 12.97 -16.69 -3.58
CA MET A 2 11.64 -16.20 -3.97
C MET A 2 11.28 -15.00 -3.11
N LYS A 3 10.89 -13.89 -3.73
CA LYS A 3 10.33 -12.75 -3.03
C LYS A 3 8.84 -12.95 -2.84
N SER A 4 8.36 -12.68 -1.63
CA SER A 4 6.93 -12.62 -1.35
C SER A 4 6.37 -11.34 -1.95
N LYS A 5 5.30 -11.45 -2.74
CA LYS A 5 4.66 -10.31 -3.40
C LYS A 5 3.61 -9.69 -2.50
N TYR A 6 3.62 -8.37 -2.37
CA TYR A 6 2.71 -7.63 -1.50
C TYR A 6 2.00 -6.50 -2.24
N ILE A 7 0.70 -6.39 -1.98
CA ILE A 7 -0.10 -5.21 -2.23
C ILE A 7 -0.36 -4.58 -0.86
N ILE A 8 -0.05 -3.29 -0.71
CA ILE A 8 -0.11 -2.62 0.58
C ILE A 8 -1.15 -1.50 0.51
N ASP A 9 -2.13 -1.53 1.40
CA ASP A 9 -3.09 -0.46 1.60
C ASP A 9 -2.58 0.45 2.74
N VAL A 10 -2.50 1.76 2.51
CA VAL A 10 -1.88 2.72 3.44
C VAL A 10 -2.69 4.02 3.54
N ASP A 11 -2.76 4.59 4.74
CA ASP A 11 -3.20 5.96 5.00
C ASP A 11 -2.04 6.91 5.35
N THR A 12 -0.90 6.67 4.65
CA THR A 12 0.44 7.20 4.87
C THR A 12 0.57 8.35 5.88
N GLY A 13 0.49 7.96 7.15
CA GLY A 13 1.00 8.69 8.30
C GLY A 13 2.52 8.52 8.46
N VAL A 14 3.04 8.93 9.62
CA VAL A 14 4.47 8.81 9.95
C VAL A 14 4.88 7.34 10.13
N ASP A 15 4.03 6.59 10.80
CA ASP A 15 4.15 5.15 11.07
C ASP A 15 4.04 4.32 9.78
N ASP A 16 3.05 4.59 8.94
CA ASP A 16 2.93 3.92 7.64
C ASP A 16 4.12 4.18 6.72
N ALA A 17 4.63 5.42 6.72
CA ALA A 17 5.82 5.76 5.96
C ALA A 17 7.01 4.90 6.42
N GLN A 18 7.21 4.76 7.74
CA GLN A 18 8.25 3.89 8.29
C GLN A 18 8.04 2.42 7.93
N ALA A 19 6.80 1.92 8.00
CA ALA A 19 6.46 0.56 7.61
C ALA A 19 6.74 0.30 6.12
N LEU A 20 6.39 1.26 5.26
CA LEU A 20 6.65 1.19 3.83
C LEU A 20 8.16 1.21 3.54
N MET A 21 8.93 2.08 4.20
CA MET A 21 10.40 2.10 4.10
C MET A 21 11.00 0.75 4.53
N LEU A 22 10.52 0.18 5.63
CA LEU A 22 10.97 -1.13 6.09
C LEU A 22 10.65 -2.23 5.06
N ALA A 23 9.44 -2.24 4.51
CA ALA A 23 9.05 -3.19 3.47
C ALA A 23 9.93 -3.07 2.21
N LEU A 24 10.23 -1.84 1.77
CA LEU A 24 11.10 -1.60 0.60
C LEU A 24 12.57 -1.95 0.86
N SER A 25 13.02 -1.89 2.11
CA SER A 25 14.40 -2.27 2.50
C SER A 25 14.65 -3.78 2.48
N ARG A 26 13.59 -4.59 2.50
CA ARG A 26 13.67 -6.03 2.68
C ARG A 26 13.90 -6.78 1.35
N PRO A 27 14.96 -7.59 1.23
CA PRO A 27 15.26 -8.30 -0.02
C PRO A 27 14.30 -9.46 -0.30
N ASP A 28 13.57 -9.94 0.72
CA ASP A 28 12.55 -11.00 0.62
C ASP A 28 11.15 -10.46 0.29
N VAL A 29 10.99 -9.14 0.18
CA VAL A 29 9.73 -8.46 -0.08
C VAL A 29 9.74 -7.85 -1.47
N ASP A 30 8.63 -8.03 -2.21
CA ASP A 30 8.38 -7.40 -3.49
C ASP A 30 7.05 -6.65 -3.45
N VAL A 31 7.11 -5.34 -3.23
CA VAL A 31 5.92 -4.48 -3.27
C VAL A 31 5.55 -4.23 -4.72
N ILE A 32 4.40 -4.76 -5.14
CA ILE A 32 3.94 -4.71 -6.54
C ILE A 32 2.90 -3.61 -6.77
N ALA A 33 2.17 -3.21 -5.73
CA ALA A 33 1.20 -2.13 -5.79
C ALA A 33 0.95 -1.54 -4.40
N ILE A 34 0.62 -0.25 -4.37
CA ILE A 34 0.18 0.46 -3.17
C ILE A 34 -1.17 1.10 -3.44
N THR A 35 -2.08 0.94 -2.50
CA THR A 35 -3.37 1.62 -2.50
C THR A 35 -3.41 2.64 -1.38
N CYS A 36 -3.80 3.88 -1.71
CA CYS A 36 -3.91 4.96 -0.74
C CYS A 36 -5.37 5.14 -0.32
N VAL A 37 -5.61 5.15 0.99
CA VAL A 37 -6.91 5.44 1.60
C VAL A 37 -6.81 6.67 2.49
N SER A 38 -7.88 7.45 2.57
CA SER A 38 -7.94 8.57 3.51
C SER A 38 -8.11 8.04 4.93
N GLY A 39 -7.19 8.39 5.82
CA GLY A 39 -7.26 8.10 7.25
C GLY A 39 -7.15 9.39 8.06
N ASN A 40 -6.05 9.52 8.80
CA ASN A 40 -5.78 10.67 9.67
C ASN A 40 -5.47 11.99 8.93
N VAL A 41 -5.04 11.89 7.68
CA VAL A 41 -4.76 13.04 6.81
C VAL A 41 -5.59 12.94 5.52
N PRO A 42 -5.86 14.07 4.85
CA PRO A 42 -6.54 14.09 3.56
C PRO A 42 -5.87 13.16 2.52
N LEU A 43 -6.66 12.53 1.66
CA LEU A 43 -6.19 11.54 0.67
C LEU A 43 -5.09 12.09 -0.25
N ASP A 44 -5.20 13.35 -0.66
CA ASP A 44 -4.16 14.05 -1.43
C ASP A 44 -2.83 14.10 -0.67
N GLN A 45 -2.88 14.36 0.64
CA GLN A 45 -1.70 14.34 1.49
C GLN A 45 -1.15 12.92 1.69
N VAL A 46 -2.01 11.91 1.82
CA VAL A 46 -1.61 10.49 1.87
C VAL A 46 -0.82 10.15 0.62
N VAL A 47 -1.38 10.40 -0.56
CA VAL A 47 -0.74 10.10 -1.85
C VAL A 47 0.60 10.82 -1.98
N LEU A 48 0.67 12.10 -1.61
CA LEU A 48 1.93 12.85 -1.62
C LEU A 48 2.98 12.24 -0.69
N ASN A 49 2.57 11.79 0.51
CA ASN A 49 3.48 11.14 1.45
C ASN A 49 3.97 9.79 0.91
N THR A 50 3.07 8.97 0.37
CA THR A 50 3.42 7.68 -0.25
C THR A 50 4.42 7.89 -1.39
N LEU A 51 4.16 8.84 -2.29
CA LEU A 51 5.04 9.16 -3.41
C LEU A 51 6.41 9.67 -2.95
N LYS A 52 6.48 10.47 -1.89
CA LYS A 52 7.76 10.91 -1.31
C LYS A 52 8.60 9.72 -0.84
N VAL A 53 7.97 8.76 -0.15
CA VAL A 53 8.68 7.55 0.30
C VAL A 53 9.19 6.76 -0.91
N LEU A 54 8.33 6.48 -1.90
CA LEU A 54 8.74 5.78 -3.13
C LEU A 54 9.85 6.51 -3.88
N THR A 55 9.83 7.85 -3.91
CA THR A 55 10.87 8.66 -4.56
C THR A 55 12.22 8.48 -3.86
N VAL A 56 12.24 8.56 -2.52
CA VAL A 56 13.48 8.39 -1.72
C VAL A 56 14.09 7.01 -1.90
N TRP A 57 13.26 5.98 -2.09
CA TRP A 57 13.70 4.61 -2.28
C TRP A 57 13.91 4.23 -3.75
N GLU A 58 13.79 5.18 -4.69
CA GLU A 58 13.92 4.96 -6.14
C GLU A 58 12.95 3.88 -6.68
N ARG A 59 11.76 3.78 -6.08
CA ARG A 59 10.73 2.77 -6.40
C ARG A 59 9.47 3.37 -7.04
N LEU A 60 9.66 4.33 -7.93
CA LEU A 60 8.55 4.91 -8.72
C LEU A 60 7.98 3.94 -9.78
N ASP A 61 8.56 2.75 -9.92
CA ASP A 61 8.02 1.62 -10.68
C ASP A 61 6.75 1.02 -10.05
N VAL A 62 6.57 1.19 -8.73
CA VAL A 62 5.42 0.64 -8.01
C VAL A 62 4.16 1.42 -8.34
N SER A 63 3.12 0.71 -8.79
CA SER A 63 1.83 1.34 -9.08
C SER A 63 1.16 1.84 -7.80
N CYS A 64 0.85 3.14 -7.77
CA CYS A 64 0.16 3.80 -6.66
C CYS A 64 -1.24 4.23 -7.11
N THR A 65 -2.29 3.63 -6.54
CA THR A 65 -3.70 3.95 -6.86
C THR A 65 -4.39 4.54 -5.64
N PHE A 66 -5.26 5.54 -5.82
CA PHE A 66 -6.04 6.13 -4.74
C PHE A 66 -7.46 5.59 -4.73
N LEU A 67 -7.99 5.32 -3.53
CA LEU A 67 -9.31 4.77 -3.31
C LEU A 67 -10.23 5.85 -2.73
N PHE A 68 -11.25 6.25 -3.48
CA PHE A 68 -12.32 7.10 -2.95
C PHE A 68 -13.21 6.26 -2.02
N THR A 69 -13.26 6.67 -0.75
CA THR A 69 -13.64 5.95 0.49
C THR A 69 -15.03 5.27 0.56
N LEU A 70 -15.75 4.98 -0.52
CA LEU A 70 -17.09 4.36 -0.42
C LEU A 70 -17.33 3.06 -1.20
N ALA A 71 -16.55 2.71 -2.23
CA ALA A 71 -16.88 1.55 -3.08
C ALA A 71 -15.95 0.33 -2.92
N LEU A 72 -14.69 0.53 -2.54
CA LEU A 72 -13.66 -0.52 -2.62
C LEU A 72 -13.31 -1.21 -1.31
N GLN A 73 -13.68 -0.66 -0.16
CA GLN A 73 -13.60 -1.42 1.10
C GLN A 73 -14.38 -2.74 0.94
N PHE A 74 -15.54 -2.71 0.28
CA PHE A 74 -16.32 -3.91 -0.03
C PHE A 74 -15.65 -4.88 -1.00
N VAL A 75 -14.87 -4.40 -1.97
CA VAL A 75 -14.21 -5.27 -2.97
C VAL A 75 -12.97 -5.91 -2.37
N VAL A 76 -12.16 -5.16 -1.62
CA VAL A 76 -10.97 -5.69 -0.93
C VAL A 76 -11.36 -6.61 0.23
N PHE A 77 -12.37 -6.25 1.04
CA PHE A 77 -12.91 -7.19 2.03
C PHE A 77 -13.50 -8.44 1.37
N ARG A 78 -14.24 -8.31 0.25
CA ARG A 78 -14.73 -9.50 -0.47
C ARG A 78 -13.60 -10.36 -0.99
N LEU A 79 -12.53 -9.79 -1.55
CA LEU A 79 -11.42 -10.58 -2.07
C LEU A 79 -10.68 -11.30 -0.94
N ILE A 80 -10.37 -10.59 0.15
CA ILE A 80 -9.70 -11.18 1.32
C ILE A 80 -10.59 -12.24 1.98
N TYR A 81 -11.89 -11.96 2.14
CA TYR A 81 -12.85 -12.92 2.69
C TYR A 81 -13.01 -14.16 1.80
N LEU A 82 -13.11 -13.98 0.47
CA LEU A 82 -13.21 -15.07 -0.49
C LEU A 82 -11.94 -15.94 -0.52
N ILE A 83 -10.75 -15.33 -0.41
CA ILE A 83 -9.49 -16.07 -0.31
C ILE A 83 -9.40 -16.82 1.03
N SER A 84 -9.89 -16.22 2.13
CA SER A 84 -9.88 -16.85 3.46
C SER A 84 -10.89 -17.99 3.65
N THR A 85 -11.95 -18.04 2.83
CA THR A 85 -12.99 -19.09 2.89
C THR A 85 -12.78 -20.22 1.87
N LEU A 86 -11.78 -20.09 0.98
CA LEU A 86 -11.35 -21.11 0.03
C LEU A 86 -10.14 -21.93 0.52
N SER A 87 -9.79 -21.84 1.81
CA SER A 87 -8.80 -22.70 2.49
C SER A 87 -9.46 -23.62 3.50
#